data_AF-X1UYH8-F1
#
_entry.id   AF-X1UYH8-F1
#
_cell.length_a   1.000
_cell.length_b   1.000
_cell.length_c   1.000
_cell.angle_alpha   90.00
_cell.angle_beta   90.00
_cell.angle_gamma   90.00
#
_symmetry.space_group_name_H-M   'P 1'
#
loop_
_entity.id
_entity.type
_entity.pdbx_description
1 polymer ?
#
loop_
_entity_poly.entity_id
_entity_poly.type
_entity_poly.pdbx_seq_one_letter_code
_entity_poly.pdbx_strand_id
1 'polypeptide(L)'
;AMVTPFNEKGEVDYEQARKLALALLDSGSDGLLITGTTGESPTLTRAEEYRLYREIKSVVGERGTVIAGTGSNNTAEALEATREAEKIGVDACLLVVPYYNKPTQEG
;
A
#
# COMPACT_ATOMS: atom_id res chain seq x y z
N ALA A 1 -1.75 1.14 10.18
CA ALA A 1 -1.68 0.35 8.94
C ALA A 1 -3.08 -0.16 8.63
N MET A 2 -3.55 -0.01 7.40
CA MET A 2 -4.89 -0.41 6.99
C MET A 2 -4.88 -1.86 6.49
N VAL A 3 -5.90 -2.64 6.86
CA VAL A 3 -6.15 -3.97 6.24
C VAL A 3 -6.63 -3.80 4.80
N THR A 4 -6.48 -4.83 3.97
CA THR A 4 -7.06 -4.86 2.62
C THR A 4 -8.37 -5.65 2.67
N PRO A 5 -9.53 -5.03 2.45
CA PRO A 5 -10.79 -5.76 2.37
C PRO A 5 -10.85 -6.64 1.12
N PHE A 6 -11.38 -7.85 1.27
CA PHE A 6 -11.63 -8.79 0.18
C PHE A 6 -13.11 -9.19 0.15
N ASN A 7 -13.62 -9.48 -1.05
CA ASN A 7 -14.97 -10.01 -1.23
C ASN A 7 -15.01 -11.53 -1.01
N GLU A 8 -16.20 -12.13 -1.08
CA GLU A 8 -16.39 -13.58 -0.89
C GLU A 8 -15.66 -14.45 -1.92
N LYS A 9 -15.22 -13.87 -3.05
CA LYS A 9 -14.43 -14.54 -4.09
C LYS A 9 -12.92 -14.40 -3.87
N GLY A 10 -12.50 -13.70 -2.82
CA GLY A 10 -11.08 -13.42 -2.54
C GLY A 10 -10.48 -12.30 -3.41
N GLU A 11 -11.30 -11.53 -4.12
CA GLU A 11 -10.84 -10.36 -4.88
C GLU A 11 -10.86 -9.12 -3.98
N VAL A 12 -9.95 -8.17 -4.20
CA VAL A 12 -9.94 -6.91 -3.43
C VAL A 12 -11.27 -6.18 -3.55
N ASP A 13 -11.88 -5.86 -2.41
CA ASP A 13 -13.08 -5.04 -2.34
C ASP A 13 -12.70 -3.55 -2.22
N TYR A 14 -12.54 -2.92 -3.38
CA TYR A 14 -12.14 -1.51 -3.48
C TYR A 14 -13.19 -0.55 -2.90
N GLU A 15 -14.49 -0.88 -3.00
CA GLU A 15 -15.56 -0.06 -2.41
C GLU A 15 -15.44 -0.05 -0.89
N GLN A 16 -15.25 -1.23 -0.30
CA GLN A 16 -15.07 -1.38 1.13
C GLN A 16 -13.74 -0.78 1.60
N ALA A 17 -12.67 -0.87 0.80
CA ALA A 17 -11.39 -0.23 1.08
C ALA A 17 -11.52 1.29 1.20
N ARG A 18 -12.24 1.94 0.27
CA ARG A 18 -12.47 3.39 0.32
C ARG A 18 -13.30 3.81 1.53
N LYS A 19 -14.35 3.05 1.85
CA LYS A 19 -15.16 3.29 3.07
C LYS A 19 -14.32 3.17 4.34
N LEU A 20 -13.49 2.13 4.42
CA LEU A 20 -12.61 1.89 5.56
C LEU A 20 -11.58 3.02 5.70
N ALA A 21 -10.96 3.46 4.60
CA ALA A 21 -10.00 4.56 4.61
C ALA A 21 -10.59 5.85 5.20
N LEU A 22 -11.79 6.24 4.75
CA LEU A 22 -12.48 7.41 5.28
C LEU A 22 -12.85 7.23 6.76
N ALA A 23 -13.37 6.06 7.15
CA ALA A 23 -13.72 5.78 8.53
C ALA A 23 -12.51 5.87 9.49
N LEU A 24 -11.33 5.43 9.05
CA LEU A 24 -10.09 5.52 9.83
C LEU A 24 -9.59 6.96 9.98
N LEU A 25 -9.72 7.79 8.94
CA LEU A 25 -9.43 9.23 9.05
C LEU A 25 -10.44 9.92 9.98
N ASP A 26 -11.72 9.61 9.84
CA ASP A 26 -12.80 10.17 10.66
C ASP A 26 -12.66 9.75 12.14
N SER A 27 -12.04 8.59 12.43
CA SER A 27 -11.71 8.16 13.79
C SER A 27 -10.45 8.81 14.37
N GLY A 28 -9.81 9.73 13.64
CA GLY A 28 -8.66 10.52 14.11
C GLY A 28 -7.29 10.04 13.63
N SER A 29 -7.21 9.18 12.61
CA SER A 29 -5.92 8.84 12.01
C SER A 29 -5.42 9.97 11.11
N ASP A 30 -4.14 10.34 11.23
CA ASP A 30 -3.50 11.36 10.35
C ASP A 30 -3.17 10.84 8.94
N GLY A 31 -3.16 9.52 8.78
CA GLY A 31 -2.78 8.89 7.52
C GLY A 31 -2.92 7.38 7.55
N LEU A 32 -2.72 6.78 6.37
CA LEU A 32 -2.94 5.37 6.10
C LEU A 32 -1.69 4.78 5.43
N LEU A 33 -1.16 3.73 6.05
CA LEU A 33 -0.22 2.83 5.38
C LEU A 33 -1.02 1.74 4.68
N ILE A 34 -0.89 1.70 3.36
CA ILE A 34 -1.49 0.73 2.44
C ILE A 34 -0.45 -0.34 2.11
N THR A 35 -0.88 -1.59 1.90
CA THR A 35 0.00 -2.74 1.56
C THR A 35 1.21 -2.94 2.50
N GLY A 36 1.05 -2.62 3.78
CA GLY A 36 1.93 -3.15 4.83
C GLY A 36 1.65 -4.64 5.07
N THR A 37 2.34 -5.27 6.03
CA THR A 37 2.04 -6.66 6.42
C THR A 37 0.59 -6.83 6.86
N THR A 38 0.03 -5.86 7.59
CA THR A 38 -1.41 -5.82 7.97
C THR A 38 -2.34 -5.71 6.76
N GLY A 39 -1.88 -5.06 5.69
CA GLY A 39 -2.60 -4.95 4.42
C GLY A 39 -2.37 -6.15 3.50
N GLU A 40 -1.74 -7.21 4.01
CA GLU A 40 -1.51 -8.48 3.31
C GLU A 40 -0.77 -8.33 1.96
N SER A 41 0.22 -7.45 1.87
CA SER A 41 0.96 -7.25 0.61
C SER A 41 1.47 -8.52 -0.09
N PRO A 42 1.91 -9.60 0.61
CA PRO A 42 2.34 -10.81 -0.09
C PRO A 42 1.21 -11.58 -0.80
N THR A 43 -0.06 -11.25 -0.56
CA THR A 43 -1.22 -11.92 -1.17
C THR A 43 -1.81 -11.14 -2.35
N LEU A 44 -1.27 -9.96 -2.65
CA LEU A 44 -1.75 -9.09 -3.70
C LEU A 44 -0.84 -9.15 -4.94
N THR A 45 -1.46 -9.03 -6.11
CA THR A 45 -0.72 -8.74 -7.34
C THR A 45 -0.34 -7.26 -7.39
N ARG A 46 0.74 -6.91 -8.12
CA ARG A 46 1.14 -5.50 -8.33
C ARG A 46 0.01 -4.65 -8.92
N ALA A 47 -0.79 -5.21 -9.81
CA ALA A 47 -1.93 -4.51 -10.40
C ALA A 47 -3.00 -4.16 -9.35
N GLU A 48 -3.27 -5.07 -8.41
CA GLU A 48 -4.19 -4.84 -7.28
C GLU A 48 -3.63 -3.80 -6.32
N GLU A 49 -2.34 -3.88 -5.97
CA GLU A 49 -1.68 -2.86 -5.13
C GLU A 49 -1.79 -1.47 -5.73
N TYR A 50 -1.43 -1.31 -7.00
CA TYR A 50 -1.47 -0.01 -7.68
C TYR A 50 -2.90 0.52 -7.82
N ARG A 51 -3.87 -0.37 -8.06
CA ARG A 51 -5.27 0.03 -8.05
C ARG A 51 -5.69 0.48 -6.66
N LEU A 52 -5.33 -0.26 -5.61
CA LEU A 52 -5.65 0.10 -4.24
C LEU A 52 -5.05 1.47 -3.87
N TYR A 53 -3.80 1.76 -4.24
CA TYR A 53 -3.21 3.09 -4.02
C TYR A 53 -4.01 4.20 -4.70
N ARG A 54 -4.40 4.02 -5.97
CA ARG A 54 -5.21 5.00 -6.70
C ARG A 54 -6.56 5.22 -6.03
N GLU A 55 -7.24 4.13 -5.69
CA GLU A 55 -8.57 4.17 -5.06
C GLU A 55 -8.51 4.90 -3.72
N ILE A 56 -7.52 4.59 -2.87
CA ILE A 56 -7.36 5.24 -1.58
C ILE A 56 -6.91 6.70 -1.74
N LYS A 57 -5.89 7.00 -2.54
CA LYS A 57 -5.46 8.40 -2.74
C LYS A 57 -6.59 9.26 -3.29
N SER A 58 -7.44 8.72 -4.15
CA SER A 58 -8.59 9.45 -4.72
C SER A 58 -9.62 9.90 -3.66
N VAL A 59 -9.89 9.09 -2.63
CA VAL A 59 -10.87 9.43 -1.58
C VAL A 59 -10.26 10.14 -0.39
N VAL A 60 -8.99 9.87 -0.09
CA VAL A 60 -8.26 10.57 0.97
C VAL A 60 -7.94 12.00 0.55
N GLY A 61 -7.52 12.20 -0.70
CA GLY A 61 -7.09 13.50 -1.21
C GLY A 61 -6.01 14.11 -0.31
N GLU A 62 -6.27 15.34 0.15
CA GLU A 62 -5.39 16.10 1.06
C GLU A 62 -5.77 15.92 2.55
N ARG A 63 -6.77 15.10 2.88
CA ARG A 63 -7.27 14.94 4.26
C ARG A 63 -6.33 14.15 5.16
N GLY A 64 -5.42 13.37 4.59
CA GLY A 64 -4.50 12.53 5.34
C GLY A 64 -3.37 12.03 4.45
N THR A 65 -2.31 11.54 5.08
CA THR A 65 -1.13 11.03 4.37
C THR A 65 -1.37 9.61 3.87
N VAL A 66 -1.12 9.32 2.60
CA VAL A 66 -1.14 7.97 2.03
C VAL A 66 0.28 7.46 1.85
N ILE A 67 0.63 6.40 2.59
CA ILE A 67 1.92 5.73 2.53
C ILE A 67 1.74 4.39 1.81
N ALA A 68 2.50 4.13 0.75
CA ALA A 68 2.44 2.87 0.00
C ALA A 68 3.55 1.89 0.42
N GLY A 69 3.20 0.65 0.72
CA GLY A 69 4.16 -0.44 0.87
C GLY A 69 4.74 -0.85 -0.48
N THR A 70 5.96 -0.43 -0.80
CA THR A 70 6.60 -0.71 -2.10
C THR A 70 7.85 -1.56 -2.00
N GLY A 71 8.27 -1.92 -0.78
CA GLY A 71 9.44 -2.77 -0.56
C GLY A 71 9.25 -4.20 -1.08
N SER A 72 10.37 -4.80 -1.50
CA SER A 72 10.46 -6.20 -1.94
C SER A 72 11.86 -6.73 -1.61
N ASN A 73 12.00 -8.05 -1.54
CA ASN A 73 13.31 -8.71 -1.53
C ASN A 73 14.00 -8.71 -2.91
N ASN A 74 13.30 -8.26 -3.95
CA ASN A 74 13.80 -8.00 -5.29
C ASN A 74 13.95 -6.49 -5.51
N THR A 75 15.19 -6.02 -5.63
CA THR A 75 15.50 -4.59 -5.79
C THR A 75 14.87 -3.96 -7.02
N ALA A 76 14.84 -4.68 -8.16
CA ALA A 76 14.26 -4.15 -9.39
C ALA A 76 12.74 -3.95 -9.24
N GLU A 77 12.08 -4.89 -8.57
CA GLU A 77 10.66 -4.84 -8.28
C GLU A 77 10.29 -3.71 -7.32
N ALA A 78 11.09 -3.52 -6.26
CA ALA A 78 10.91 -2.41 -5.33
C ALA A 78 11.04 -1.05 -6.04
N LEU A 79 12.04 -0.90 -6.93
CA LEU A 79 12.22 0.32 -7.73
C LEU A 79 11.03 0.60 -8.66
N GLU A 80 10.51 -0.43 -9.33
CA GLU A 80 9.34 -0.30 -10.20
C GLU A 80 8.11 0.13 -9.40
N ALA A 81 7.85 -0.54 -8.27
CA ALA A 81 6.70 -0.25 -7.42
C ALA A 81 6.76 1.15 -6.80
N THR A 82 7.94 1.58 -6.33
CA THR A 82 8.13 2.93 -5.80
C THR A 82 7.90 3.99 -6.88
N ARG A 83 8.39 3.79 -8.11
CA ARG A 83 8.15 4.72 -9.23
C ARG A 83 6.67 4.79 -9.60
N GLU A 84 5.97 3.66 -9.59
CA GLU A 84 4.55 3.65 -9.92
C GLU A 84 3.72 4.31 -8.81
N ALA A 85 4.06 4.08 -7.55
CA ALA A 85 3.43 4.75 -6.41
C ALA A 85 3.65 6.28 -6.48
N GLU A 86 4.85 6.74 -6.83
CA GLU A 86 5.15 8.16 -7.08
C GLU A 86 4.26 8.75 -8.17
N LYS A 87 4.12 8.08 -9.32
CA LYS A 87 3.23 8.55 -10.42
C LYS A 87 1.77 8.63 -10.00
N ILE A 88 1.32 7.73 -9.11
CA ILE A 88 -0.03 7.74 -8.55
C ILE A 88 -0.23 8.95 -7.62
N GLY A 89 0.85 9.51 -7.09
CA GLY A 89 0.81 10.67 -6.19
C GLY A 89 0.60 10.30 -4.73
N VAL A 90 1.11 9.13 -4.29
CA VAL A 90 1.17 8.83 -2.84
C VAL A 90 2.19 9.73 -2.15
N ASP A 91 2.01 9.96 -0.85
CA ASP A 91 2.77 10.98 -0.12
C ASP A 91 4.09 10.43 0.43
N ALA A 92 4.17 9.11 0.65
CA ALA A 92 5.40 8.42 1.06
C ALA A 92 5.39 6.95 0.64
N CYS A 93 6.57 6.33 0.71
CA CYS A 93 6.75 4.89 0.52
C CYS A 93 7.34 4.24 1.78
N LEU A 94 6.82 3.07 2.13
CA LEU A 94 7.42 2.18 3.12
C LEU A 94 8.24 1.10 2.40
N LEU A 95 9.52 1.02 2.73
CA LEU A 95 10.46 0.04 2.20
C LEU A 95 10.88 -0.93 3.30
N VAL A 96 10.56 -2.20 3.12
CA VAL A 96 11.14 -3.28 3.93
C VAL A 96 12.52 -3.65 3.38
N VAL A 97 13.42 -4.07 4.26
CA VAL A 97 14.68 -4.71 3.84
C VAL A 97 14.39 -6.06 3.18
N PRO A 98 15.28 -6.59 2.32
CA PRO A 98 15.09 -7.92 1.74
C PRO A 98 14.89 -8.98 2.83
N TYR A 99 13.70 -9.60 2.84
CA TYR A 99 13.23 -10.45 3.94
C TYR A 99 13.55 -11.94 3.76
N TYR A 100 13.90 -12.35 2.54
CA TYR A 100 14.28 -13.74 2.23
C TYR A 100 15.78 -13.84 1.93
N ASN A 101 16.22 -13.07 0.94
CA ASN A 101 17.63 -12.87 0.65
C ASN A 101 18.20 -12.02 1.77
N LYS A 102 19.26 -12.47 2.44
CA LYS A 102 19.93 -11.73 3.53
C LYS A 102 21.20 -11.10 2.99
N PRO A 103 21.13 -9.92 2.34
CA PRO A 103 22.31 -9.22 1.83
C PRO A 103 23.25 -8.83 2.97
N THR A 104 24.47 -8.44 2.60
CA THR A 104 25.39 -7.84 3.57
C THR A 104 24.88 -6.46 3.98
N GLN A 105 25.52 -5.84 4.97
CA GLN A 105 25.16 -4.47 5.37
C GLN A 105 25.32 -3.46 4.21
N GLU A 106 26.25 -3.69 3.29
CA GLU A 106 26.46 -2.85 2.10
C GLU A 106 25.40 -3.07 1.00
N GLY A 107 24.61 -4.14 1.11
CA GLY A 107 23.72 -4.64 0.07
C GLY A 107 24.13 -6.01 -0.46
#